data_AF-A0A356AHT8-F1
#
_entry.id   AF-A0A356AHT8-F1
#
_cell.length_a   1.000
_cell.length_b   1.000
_cell.length_c   1.000
_cell.angle_alpha   90.00
_cell.angle_beta   90.00
_cell.angle_gamma   90.00
#
_symmetry.space_group_name_H-M   'P 1'
#
loop_
_entity.id
_entity.type
_entity.pdbx_description
1 polymer ?
#
loop_
_entity_poly.entity_id
_entity_poly.type
_entity_poly.pdbx_seq_one_letter_code
_entity_poly.pdbx_strand_id
1 'polypeptide(L)'
;AYRLAKHDVERYPDIITAAEPGKTPYYTNSSHLPVGYTEDLFEALDKQDDLQTLYTSGTVFHVFLGEKLPNWKSAANLVRKVAENYKLPYYTLSPTYSICKDHGYLAGEHFTCPECGKPAEVYSRITGYYRPVQNWNDGKAEEYRERRLYDMK
;
A
#
# COMPACT_ATOMS: atom_id res chain seq x y z
N ALA A 1 -10.33 -0.08 10.37
CA ALA A 1 -9.96 -1.41 9.82
C ALA A 1 -9.79 -2.42 10.96
N TYR A 2 -8.58 -2.64 11.50
CA TYR A 2 -8.28 -3.70 12.48
C TYR A 2 -9.26 -3.83 13.66
N ARG A 3 -9.49 -2.74 14.40
CA ARG A 3 -10.36 -2.76 15.60
C ARG A 3 -11.76 -3.31 15.35
N LEU A 4 -12.36 -2.96 14.21
CA LEU A 4 -13.70 -3.44 13.86
C LEU A 4 -13.65 -4.93 13.51
N ALA A 5 -12.73 -5.33 12.63
CA ALA A 5 -12.54 -6.73 12.25
C ALA A 5 -12.27 -7.64 13.45
N LYS A 6 -11.48 -7.16 14.43
CA LYS A 6 -11.22 -7.89 15.68
C LYS A 6 -12.50 -8.17 16.46
N HIS A 7 -13.32 -7.15 16.72
CA HIS A 7 -14.56 -7.31 17.47
C HIS A 7 -15.61 -8.12 16.71
N ASP A 8 -15.62 -8.01 15.38
CA ASP A 8 -16.52 -8.77 14.53
C ASP A 8 -16.19 -10.27 14.56
N VAL A 9 -14.90 -10.64 14.51
CA VAL A 9 -14.45 -12.04 14.66
C VAL A 9 -14.79 -12.60 16.05
N GLU A 10 -14.66 -11.78 17.11
CA GLU A 10 -15.04 -12.18 18.47
C GLU A 10 -16.55 -12.46 18.58
N ARG A 11 -17.39 -11.71 17.85
CA ARG A 11 -18.85 -11.80 17.94
C ARG A 11 -19.46 -12.78 16.95
N TYR A 12 -18.85 -12.93 15.79
CA TYR A 12 -19.36 -13.71 14.66
C TYR A 12 -18.23 -14.61 14.13
N PRO A 13 -18.09 -15.84 14.66
CA PRO A 13 -16.97 -16.72 14.32
C PRO A 13 -16.83 -17.04 12.82
N ASP A 14 -17.92 -16.99 12.07
CA ASP A 14 -17.96 -17.28 10.63
C ASP A 14 -17.77 -16.04 9.74
N ILE A 15 -17.47 -14.86 10.31
CA ILE A 15 -17.30 -13.64 9.54
C ILE A 15 -16.05 -13.69 8.65
N ILE A 16 -16.19 -13.22 7.42
CA ILE A 16 -15.10 -13.12 6.46
C ILE A 16 -14.44 -11.76 6.63
N THR A 17 -13.14 -11.76 6.89
CA THR A 17 -12.31 -10.54 6.90
C THR A 17 -11.43 -10.49 5.66
N ALA A 18 -10.68 -9.40 5.47
CA ALA A 18 -9.77 -9.28 4.33
C ALA A 18 -8.51 -10.15 4.47
N ALA A 19 -8.14 -10.52 5.71
CA ALA A 19 -6.98 -11.34 5.98
C ALA A 19 -7.22 -12.82 5.64
N GLU A 20 -6.15 -13.56 5.36
CA GLU A 20 -6.24 -15.02 5.21
C GLU A 20 -6.78 -15.68 6.51
N PRO A 21 -7.51 -16.81 6.40
CA PRO A 21 -8.00 -17.54 7.57
C PRO A 21 -6.88 -17.87 8.57
N GLY A 22 -7.11 -17.52 9.84
CA GLY A 22 -6.15 -17.74 10.93
C GLY A 22 -5.07 -16.65 11.08
N LYS A 23 -5.10 -15.59 10.28
CA LYS A 23 -4.23 -14.42 10.41
C LYS A 23 -4.87 -13.31 11.25
N THR A 24 -4.11 -12.24 11.49
CA THR A 24 -4.63 -11.06 12.18
C THR A 24 -5.72 -10.40 11.33
N PRO A 25 -6.97 -10.31 11.83
CA PRO A 25 -8.08 -9.84 11.01
C PRO A 25 -7.96 -8.35 10.69
N TYR A 26 -8.31 -7.96 9.48
CA TYR A 26 -8.49 -6.56 9.11
C TYR A 26 -9.55 -6.42 8.02
N TYR A 27 -10.01 -5.19 7.79
CA TYR A 27 -10.82 -4.84 6.64
C TYR A 27 -10.04 -3.92 5.74
N THR A 28 -10.21 -4.10 4.43
CA THR A 28 -9.70 -3.18 3.41
C THR A 28 -10.22 -1.76 3.67
N ASN A 29 -9.36 -0.78 3.45
CA ASN A 29 -9.71 0.61 3.69
C ASN A 29 -10.66 1.13 2.60
N SER A 30 -11.74 1.81 3.00
CA SER A 30 -12.73 2.38 2.08
C SER A 30 -13.25 1.33 1.08
N SER A 31 -13.42 1.70 -0.19
CA SER A 31 -13.80 0.79 -1.27
C SER A 31 -12.59 0.40 -2.13
N HIS A 32 -11.41 0.29 -1.51
CA HIS A 32 -10.23 -0.19 -2.24
C HIS A 32 -10.37 -1.68 -2.58
N LEU A 33 -9.61 -2.13 -3.57
CA LEU A 33 -9.48 -3.56 -3.88
C LEU A 33 -8.79 -4.24 -2.68
N PRO A 34 -9.07 -5.53 -2.42
CA PRO A 34 -8.26 -6.32 -1.51
C PRO A 34 -6.77 -6.18 -1.85
N VAL A 35 -5.92 -6.04 -0.84
CA VAL A 35 -4.51 -5.65 -1.03
C VAL A 35 -3.68 -6.67 -1.81
N GLY A 36 -4.14 -7.93 -1.88
CA GLY A 36 -3.54 -8.99 -2.67
C GLY A 36 -4.23 -9.30 -4.01
N TYR A 37 -5.17 -8.46 -4.47
CA TYR A 37 -6.06 -8.76 -5.60
C TYR A 37 -5.33 -8.92 -6.94
N THR A 38 -4.52 -7.93 -7.33
CA THR A 38 -3.74 -7.95 -8.57
C THR A 38 -2.43 -7.20 -8.38
N GLU A 39 -1.43 -7.55 -9.18
CA GLU A 39 -0.19 -6.79 -9.33
C GLU A 39 -0.21 -5.89 -10.58
N ASP A 40 -1.20 -6.03 -11.47
CA ASP A 40 -1.35 -5.18 -12.64
C ASP A 40 -1.97 -3.83 -12.25
N LEU A 41 -1.18 -2.76 -12.41
CA LEU A 41 -1.62 -1.40 -12.12
C LEU A 41 -2.84 -0.98 -12.95
N PHE A 42 -2.86 -1.29 -14.25
CA PHE A 42 -3.92 -0.84 -15.15
C PHE A 42 -5.20 -1.63 -14.92
N GLU A 43 -5.10 -2.93 -14.61
CA GLU A 43 -6.26 -3.70 -14.16
C GLU A 43 -6.87 -3.10 -12.88
N ALA A 44 -6.03 -2.73 -11.90
CA ALA A 44 -6.50 -2.12 -10.66
C ALA A 44 -7.15 -0.75 -10.91
N LEU A 45 -6.57 0.06 -11.79
CA LEU A 45 -7.11 1.36 -12.20
C LEU A 45 -8.46 1.22 -12.91
N ASP A 46 -8.57 0.31 -13.88
CA ASP A 46 -9.81 0.04 -14.63
C ASP A 46 -10.97 -0.34 -13.70
N LYS A 47 -10.69 -1.10 -12.64
CA LYS A 47 -11.71 -1.50 -11.66
C LYS A 47 -12.04 -0.41 -10.64
N GLN A 48 -11.13 0.52 -10.40
CA GLN A 48 -11.28 1.53 -9.35
C GLN A 48 -11.75 2.88 -9.88
N ASP A 49 -11.45 3.24 -11.13
CA ASP A 49 -11.69 4.60 -11.64
C ASP A 49 -13.13 5.06 -11.45
N ASP A 50 -14.09 4.32 -12.01
CA ASP A 50 -15.51 4.66 -11.92
C ASP A 50 -15.98 4.73 -10.46
N LEU A 51 -15.61 3.75 -9.63
CA LEU A 51 -16.03 3.70 -8.23
C LEU A 51 -15.46 4.86 -7.41
N GLN A 52 -14.18 5.18 -7.62
CA GLN A 52 -13.50 6.23 -6.87
C GLN A 52 -14.04 7.62 -7.23
N THR A 53 -14.47 7.84 -8.47
CA THR A 53 -15.07 9.12 -8.88
C THR A 53 -16.41 9.42 -8.20
N LEU A 54 -17.08 8.41 -7.63
CA LEU A 54 -18.32 8.60 -6.85
C LEU A 54 -18.08 9.27 -5.49
N TYR A 55 -16.84 9.25 -4.98
CA TYR A 55 -16.48 9.90 -3.72
C TYR A 55 -16.18 11.38 -3.92
N THR A 56 -17.13 12.24 -3.56
CA THR A 56 -17.01 13.70 -3.74
C THR A 56 -16.29 14.44 -2.60
N SER A 57 -16.14 13.80 -1.44
CA SER A 57 -15.53 14.40 -0.24
C SER A 57 -14.09 13.92 0.03
N GLY A 58 -13.52 13.17 -0.91
CA GLY A 58 -12.13 12.72 -0.86
C GLY A 58 -11.99 11.20 -0.99
N THR A 59 -11.13 10.80 -1.91
CA THR A 59 -10.63 9.45 -2.04
C THR A 59 -9.17 9.49 -2.50
N VAL A 60 -8.46 8.37 -2.40
CA VAL A 60 -7.09 8.24 -2.87
C VAL A 60 -6.84 6.85 -3.43
N PHE A 61 -6.36 6.77 -4.67
CA PHE A 61 -5.80 5.53 -5.19
C PHE A 61 -4.30 5.46 -4.87
N HIS A 62 -3.88 4.46 -4.11
CA HIS A 62 -2.48 4.26 -3.78
C HIS A 62 -1.80 3.33 -4.77
N VAL A 63 -0.93 3.89 -5.63
CA VAL A 63 0.01 3.10 -6.42
C VAL A 63 1.16 2.70 -5.50
N PHE A 64 1.04 1.57 -4.80
CA PHE A 64 2.12 1.02 -4.00
C PHE A 64 3.20 0.43 -4.89
N LEU A 65 4.37 1.07 -4.89
CA LEU A 65 5.53 0.67 -5.68
C LEU A 65 6.48 -0.13 -4.77
N GLY A 66 7.21 -1.09 -5.35
CA GLY A 66 8.29 -1.81 -4.67
C GLY A 66 9.34 -0.86 -4.12
N GLU A 67 10.20 -0.37 -5.00
CA GLU A 67 11.15 0.68 -4.70
C GLU A 67 10.89 1.92 -5.56
N LYS A 68 11.74 2.94 -5.42
CA LYS A 68 11.65 4.14 -6.26
C LYS A 68 11.79 3.76 -7.75
N LEU A 69 11.07 4.47 -8.61
CA LEU A 69 11.23 4.32 -10.05
C LEU A 69 12.67 4.70 -10.48
N PRO A 70 13.18 4.14 -11.59
CA PRO A 70 14.58 4.32 -12.00
C PRO A 70 14.99 5.79 -12.18
N ASN A 71 14.05 6.65 -12.58
CA ASN A 71 14.29 8.08 -12.74
C ASN A 71 12.97 8.87 -12.71
N TRP A 72 13.09 10.20 -12.62
CA TRP A 72 11.93 11.10 -12.58
C TRP A 72 11.10 11.08 -13.87
N LYS A 73 11.69 10.76 -15.04
CA LYS A 73 10.94 10.67 -16.29
C LYS A 73 9.98 9.48 -16.26
N SER A 74 10.39 8.34 -15.71
CA SER A 74 9.51 7.19 -15.48
C SER A 74 8.32 7.56 -14.59
N ALA A 75 8.56 8.30 -13.50
CA ALA A 75 7.48 8.79 -12.63
C ALA A 75 6.55 9.77 -13.38
N ALA A 76 7.10 10.73 -14.11
CA ALA A 76 6.33 11.72 -14.86
C ALA A 76 5.47 11.06 -15.97
N ASN A 77 6.03 10.06 -16.67
CA ASN A 77 5.31 9.30 -17.68
C ASN A 77 4.16 8.49 -17.07
N LEU A 78 4.37 7.89 -15.89
CA LEU A 78 3.32 7.16 -15.21
C LEU A 78 2.18 8.08 -14.74
N VAL A 79 2.53 9.21 -14.11
CA VAL A 79 1.57 10.26 -13.73
C VAL A 79 0.76 10.72 -14.95
N ARG A 80 1.45 11.03 -16.06
CA ARG A 80 0.81 11.43 -17.31
C ARG A 80 -0.14 10.34 -17.83
N LYS A 81 0.30 9.09 -17.91
CA LYS A 81 -0.51 7.97 -18.41
C LYS A 81 -1.76 7.78 -17.54
N VAL A 82 -1.65 7.87 -16.21
CA VAL A 82 -2.82 7.78 -15.34
C VAL A 82 -3.76 8.97 -15.56
N ALA A 83 -3.24 10.19 -15.57
CA ALA A 83 -4.04 11.42 -15.74
C ALA A 83 -4.72 11.54 -17.12
N GLU A 84 -4.12 11.01 -18.18
CA GLU A 84 -4.67 11.09 -19.55
C GLU A 84 -5.73 10.00 -19.81
N ASN A 85 -5.72 8.89 -19.06
CA ASN A 85 -6.58 7.72 -19.34
C ASN A 85 -7.66 7.47 -18.26
N TYR A 86 -7.51 8.05 -17.06
CA TYR A 86 -8.40 7.82 -15.92
C TYR A 86 -8.89 9.14 -15.30
N LYS A 87 -10.02 9.08 -14.61
CA LYS A 87 -10.71 10.24 -14.01
C LYS A 87 -10.50 10.36 -12.50
N LEU A 88 -9.73 9.47 -11.90
CA LEU A 88 -9.39 9.44 -10.47
C LEU A 88 -9.09 10.84 -9.94
N PRO A 89 -9.79 11.31 -8.90
CA PRO A 89 -9.61 12.66 -8.37
C PRO A 89 -8.27 12.84 -7.66
N TYR A 90 -7.70 11.76 -7.10
CA TYR A 90 -6.42 11.78 -6.42
C TYR A 90 -5.77 10.40 -6.40
N TYR A 91 -4.49 10.35 -6.74
CA TYR A 91 -3.66 9.15 -6.66
C TYR A 91 -2.24 9.48 -6.19
N THR A 92 -1.55 8.48 -5.65
CA THR A 92 -0.18 8.64 -5.14
C THR A 92 0.74 7.58 -5.73
N LEU A 93 1.98 7.95 -6.05
CA LEU A 93 3.09 7.01 -6.23
C LEU A 93 3.78 6.79 -4.88
N SER A 94 3.73 5.57 -4.36
CA SER A 94 4.16 5.24 -3.00
C SER A 94 5.23 4.13 -2.99
N PRO A 95 6.50 4.46 -3.23
CA PRO A 95 7.60 3.51 -3.08
C PRO A 95 7.86 3.14 -1.63
N THR A 96 8.31 1.91 -1.40
CA THR A 96 8.92 1.52 -0.13
C THR A 96 10.40 1.89 -0.15
N TYR A 97 10.89 2.41 0.98
CA TYR A 97 12.29 2.75 1.16
C TYR A 97 12.69 2.49 2.61
N SER A 98 13.99 2.42 2.87
CA SER A 98 14.51 2.17 4.22
C SER A 98 15.50 3.24 4.63
N ILE A 99 15.64 3.47 5.93
CA ILE A 99 16.56 4.44 6.51
C ILE A 99 17.51 3.74 7.47
N CYS A 100 18.81 3.80 7.16
CA CYS A 100 19.89 3.46 8.08
C CYS A 100 20.32 4.70 8.86
N LYS A 101 20.59 4.56 10.17
CA LYS A 101 21.09 5.67 11.00
C LYS A 101 22.46 6.21 10.55
N ASP A 102 23.29 5.35 9.95
CA ASP A 102 24.64 5.71 9.53
C ASP A 102 24.70 6.08 8.03
N HIS A 103 24.04 5.30 7.17
CA HIS A 103 24.12 5.45 5.70
C HIS A 103 22.93 6.18 5.07
N GLY A 104 21.90 6.52 5.85
CA GLY A 104 20.75 7.28 5.37
C GLY A 104 19.82 6.46 4.48
N TYR A 105 19.42 7.02 3.34
CA TYR A 105 18.39 6.46 2.46
C TYR A 105 18.86 5.21 1.71
N LEU A 106 18.06 4.15 1.79
CA LEU A 106 18.21 2.90 1.06
C LEU A 106 16.97 2.70 0.18
N ALA A 107 17.17 2.40 -1.10
CA ALA A 107 16.06 2.11 -2.01
C ALA A 107 15.46 0.73 -1.68
N GLY A 108 14.14 0.65 -1.60
CA GLY A 108 13.46 -0.62 -1.32
C GLY A 108 13.41 -1.01 0.17
N GLU A 109 12.97 -2.24 0.41
CA GLU A 109 12.74 -2.80 1.73
C GLU A 109 14.00 -3.48 2.29
N HIS A 110 14.56 -2.89 3.34
CA HIS A 110 15.75 -3.36 4.03
C HIS A 110 15.56 -3.17 5.53
N PHE A 111 15.20 -4.25 6.25
CA PHE A 111 15.17 -4.26 7.72
C PHE A 111 16.58 -4.26 8.34
N THR A 112 17.58 -4.65 7.54
CA THR A 112 19.00 -4.62 7.88
C THR A 112 19.74 -3.87 6.79
N CYS A 113 20.58 -2.90 7.17
CA CYS A 113 21.35 -2.09 6.23
C CYS A 113 22.34 -2.99 5.46
N PRO A 114 22.34 -2.96 4.11
CA PRO A 114 23.24 -3.78 3.31
C PRO A 114 24.72 -3.34 3.42
N GLU A 115 24.98 -2.12 3.89
CA GLU A 115 26.34 -1.56 3.99
C GLU A 115 27.01 -1.84 5.35
N CYS A 116 26.31 -1.66 6.48
CA CYS A 116 26.89 -1.91 7.82
C CYS A 116 26.29 -3.09 8.59
N GLY A 117 25.25 -3.75 8.09
CA GLY A 117 24.57 -4.85 8.79
C GLY A 117 23.78 -4.44 10.04
N LYS A 118 23.64 -3.15 10.34
CA LYS A 118 22.83 -2.65 11.46
C LYS A 118 21.33 -2.60 11.10
N PRO A 119 20.42 -2.59 12.08
CA PRO A 119 18.99 -2.42 11.82
C PRO A 119 18.67 -1.14 11.05
N ALA A 120 17.73 -1.23 10.12
CA ALA A 120 17.20 -0.12 9.34
C ALA A 120 15.67 -0.03 9.47
N GLU A 121 15.14 1.19 9.41
CA GLU A 121 13.70 1.46 9.49
C GLU A 121 13.09 1.40 8.10
N VAL A 122 12.05 0.60 7.90
CA VAL A 122 11.37 0.47 6.61
C VAL A 122 10.18 1.42 6.60
N TYR A 123 10.14 2.35 5.66
CA TYR A 123 9.07 3.32 5.50
C TYR A 123 8.20 2.95 4.31
N SER A 124 6.90 2.89 4.56
CA SER A 124 5.88 2.79 3.52
C SER A 124 4.70 3.70 3.87
N ARG A 125 3.82 3.94 2.90
CA ARG A 125 2.60 4.73 3.13
C ARG A 125 1.53 3.82 3.75
N ILE A 126 0.95 4.27 4.87
CA ILE A 126 -0.07 3.48 5.60
C ILE A 126 -1.48 3.68 5.00
N THR A 127 -2.04 4.88 5.12
CA THR A 127 -3.36 5.27 4.57
C THR A 127 -3.39 6.73 4.10
N GLY A 128 -2.24 7.39 4.08
CA GLY A 128 -2.18 8.83 3.77
C GLY A 128 -0.83 9.49 4.05
N TYR A 129 0.01 8.91 4.91
CA TYR A 129 1.35 9.41 5.22
C TYR A 129 2.35 8.25 5.39
N TYR A 130 3.65 8.58 5.36
CA TYR A 130 4.72 7.61 5.57
C TYR A 130 4.98 7.40 7.06
N ARG A 131 5.16 6.14 7.45
CA ARG A 131 5.50 5.74 8.82
C ARG A 131 6.35 4.47 8.79
N PRO A 132 7.27 4.27 9.73
CA PRO A 132 7.98 3.00 9.86
C PRO A 132 7.01 1.84 9.97
N VAL A 133 7.15 0.82 9.13
CA VAL A 133 6.32 -0.40 9.10
C VAL A 133 6.38 -1.10 10.46
N GLN A 134 7.55 -1.07 11.11
CA GLN A 134 7.74 -1.61 12.45
C GLN A 134 6.81 -0.99 13.52
N ASN A 135 6.27 0.21 13.27
CA ASN A 135 5.40 0.93 14.19
C ASN A 135 3.91 0.82 13.83
N TRP A 136 3.55 -0.06 12.89
CA TRP A 136 2.16 -0.25 12.49
C TRP A 136 1.45 -1.20 13.47
N ASN A 137 0.13 -1.02 13.63
CA ASN A 137 -0.67 -1.97 14.41
C ASN A 137 -0.77 -3.32 13.71
N ASP A 138 -1.13 -4.37 14.46
CA ASP A 138 -1.14 -5.76 13.96
C ASP A 138 -1.90 -5.92 12.64
N GLY A 139 -3.11 -5.35 12.53
CA GLY A 139 -3.90 -5.47 11.31
C GLY A 139 -3.30 -4.72 10.12
N LYS A 140 -2.62 -3.59 10.34
CA LYS A 140 -1.88 -2.90 9.28
C LYS A 140 -0.58 -3.61 8.91
N ALA A 141 0.07 -4.26 9.87
CA ALA A 141 1.21 -5.11 9.60
C ALA A 141 0.82 -6.38 8.81
N GLU A 142 -0.36 -6.95 9.06
CA GLU A 142 -0.92 -8.03 8.22
C GLU A 142 -1.26 -7.54 6.82
N GLU A 143 -2.00 -6.43 6.72
CA GLU A 143 -2.32 -5.80 5.42
C GLU A 143 -1.06 -5.53 4.59
N TYR A 144 0.03 -5.08 5.22
CA TYR A 144 1.30 -4.85 4.54
C TYR A 144 1.94 -6.15 4.02
N ARG A 145 1.89 -7.24 4.81
CA ARG A 145 2.45 -8.54 4.43
C ARG A 145 1.72 -9.19 3.27
N GLU A 146 0.40 -9.02 3.21
CA GLU A 146 -0.44 -9.58 2.14
C GLU A 146 -0.49 -8.68 0.88
N ARG A 147 0.03 -7.45 0.99
CA ARG A 147 -0.05 -6.46 -0.09
C ARG A 147 0.81 -6.86 -1.28
N ARG A 148 0.20 -6.92 -2.46
CA ARG A 148 0.91 -6.95 -3.74
C ARG A 148 1.27 -5.53 -4.16
N LEU A 149 2.52 -5.36 -4.58
CA LEU A 149 3.03 -4.12 -5.13
C LEU A 149 2.75 -4.12 -6.63
N TYR A 150 2.40 -2.95 -7.17
CA TYR A 150 2.03 -2.87 -8.57
C TYR A 150 3.25 -2.97 -9.48
N ASP A 151 3.14 -3.81 -10.51
CA ASP A 151 4.00 -3.85 -11.67
C ASP A 151 3.41 -2.99 -12.80
N MET A 152 4.28 -2.46 -13.66
CA MET A 152 3.91 -1.58 -14.77
C MET A 152 3.97 -2.29 -16.13
N LYS A 153 3.99 -3.63 -16.13
CA LYS A 153 4.06 -4.46 -17.35
C LYS A 153 2.89 -4.21 -18.29
#